data_AF-A0A2E1LKE8-F1
#
_entry.id   AF-A0A2E1LKE8-F1
#
_cell.length_a   1.000
_cell.length_b   1.000
_cell.length_c   1.000
_cell.angle_alpha   90.00
_cell.angle_beta   90.00
_cell.angle_gamma   90.00
#
_symmetry.space_group_name_H-M   'P 1'
#
loop_
_entity.id
_entity.type
_entity.pdbx_description
1 polymer ?
#
loop_
_entity_poly.entity_id
_entity_poly.type
_entity_poly.pdbx_seq_one_letter_code
_entity_poly.pdbx_strand_id
1 'polypeptide(L)'
;MQDIRSKNAGPFWITIDLFCTDAAAFSALCEALSTQAVADALCTTAERLQRFDIAALNVIKFSAPREVVQGARADRDMHGASYAVVIKELIDALERTELERKETESQLS
;
A
#
# COMPACT_ATOMS: atom_id res chain seq x y z
N MET A 1 8.34 -10.72 -8.22
CA MET A 1 7.13 -11.00 -7.42
C MET A 1 7.22 -10.23 -6.13
N GLN A 2 6.35 -9.25 -5.96
CA GLN A 2 6.15 -8.55 -4.70
C GLN A 2 5.09 -9.33 -3.91
N ASP A 3 5.28 -9.52 -2.60
CA ASP A 3 4.28 -10.13 -1.71
C ASP A 3 3.72 -9.02 -0.80
N ILE A 4 2.40 -8.85 -0.78
CA ILE A 4 1.73 -7.82 0.01
C ILE A 4 0.88 -8.53 1.04
N ARG A 5 1.22 -8.29 2.32
CA ARG A 5 0.56 -8.96 3.44
C ARG A 5 -0.07 -7.94 4.34
N SER A 6 -1.29 -8.21 4.77
CA SER A 6 -2.01 -7.43 5.77
C SER A 6 -2.27 -8.29 6.99
N LYS A 7 -2.21 -7.67 8.17
CA LYS A 7 -2.52 -8.31 9.45
C LYS A 7 -3.06 -7.30 10.43
N ASN A 8 -3.98 -7.74 11.28
CA ASN A 8 -4.50 -6.93 12.37
C ASN A 8 -3.39 -6.57 13.37
N ALA A 9 -3.44 -5.34 13.86
CA ALA A 9 -2.58 -4.81 14.92
C ALA A 9 -3.47 -4.39 16.10
N GLY A 10 -4.12 -5.39 16.70
CA GLY A 10 -5.25 -5.16 17.60
C GLY A 10 -6.53 -4.78 16.85
N PRO A 11 -7.61 -4.44 17.57
CA PRO A 11 -8.92 -4.26 16.96
C PRO A 11 -9.10 -2.93 16.20
N PHE A 12 -8.19 -1.98 16.42
CA PHE A 12 -8.31 -0.61 15.90
C PHE A 12 -7.35 -0.31 14.75
N TRP A 13 -6.35 -1.15 14.51
CA TRP A 13 -5.29 -0.88 13.55
C TRP A 13 -5.06 -2.08 12.63
N ILE A 14 -4.63 -1.78 11.41
CA ILE A 14 -4.14 -2.75 10.43
C ILE A 14 -2.69 -2.42 10.09
N THR A 15 -1.87 -3.44 9.91
CA THR A 15 -0.53 -3.29 9.34
C THR A 15 -0.44 -3.97 8.00
N ILE A 16 0.26 -3.34 7.06
CA ILE A 16 0.46 -3.82 5.69
C ILE A 16 1.95 -3.82 5.42
N ASP A 17 2.50 -4.98 5.09
CA ASP A 17 3.91 -5.21 4.81
C ASP A 17 4.06 -5.55 3.32
N LEU A 18 4.82 -4.74 2.58
CA LEU A 18 5.10 -4.90 1.15
C LEU A 18 6.52 -5.42 1.01
N PHE A 19 6.66 -6.68 0.61
CA PHE A 19 7.94 -7.34 0.37
C PHE A 19 8.36 -7.15 -1.09
N CYS A 20 9.39 -6.35 -1.32
CA CYS A 20 9.95 -6.14 -2.64
C CYS A 20 10.93 -7.26 -3.01
N THR A 21 11.09 -7.53 -4.31
CA THR A 21 12.00 -8.58 -4.80
C THR A 21 13.46 -8.30 -4.49
N ASP A 22 13.83 -7.02 -4.53
CA ASP A 22 15.21 -6.55 -4.46
C ASP A 22 15.21 -5.04 -4.12
N ALA A 23 16.42 -4.49 -3.99
CA ALA A 23 16.63 -3.09 -3.65
C ALA A 23 16.16 -2.11 -4.75
N ALA A 24 16.20 -2.51 -6.03
CA ALA A 24 15.76 -1.66 -7.12
C ALA A 24 14.23 -1.54 -7.12
N ALA A 25 13.53 -2.67 -6.97
CA ALA A 25 12.08 -2.71 -6.80
C ALA A 25 11.64 -1.94 -5.54
N PHE A 26 12.38 -2.06 -4.43
CA PHE A 26 12.13 -1.28 -3.23
C PHE A 26 12.26 0.22 -3.46
N SER A 27 13.35 0.68 -4.11
CA SER A 27 13.55 2.10 -4.40
C SER A 27 12.45 2.65 -5.31
N ALA A 28 12.13 1.94 -6.39
CA ALA A 28 11.09 2.34 -7.34
C ALA A 28 9.73 2.46 -6.64
N LEU A 29 9.38 1.50 -5.78
CA LEU A 29 8.11 1.53 -5.08
C LEU A 29 8.07 2.62 -4.00
N CYS A 30 9.19 2.90 -3.32
CA CYS A 30 9.28 4.01 -2.38
C CYS A 30 9.01 5.37 -3.04
N GLU A 31 9.46 5.54 -4.29
CA GLU A 31 9.25 6.74 -5.10
C GLU A 31 7.81 6.84 -5.64
N ALA A 32 7.29 5.74 -6.19
CA ALA A 32 5.97 5.72 -6.81
C ALA A 32 4.83 5.82 -5.77
N LEU A 33 4.99 5.17 -4.62
CA LEU A 33 3.93 5.05 -3.62
C LEU A 33 4.02 6.20 -2.61
N SER A 34 3.25 7.27 -2.80
CA SER A 34 3.20 8.35 -1.80
C SER A 34 2.40 7.94 -0.55
N THR A 35 2.77 8.50 0.61
CA THR A 35 2.01 8.31 1.86
C THR A 35 0.55 8.76 1.72
N GLN A 36 0.30 9.85 0.98
CA GLN A 36 -1.06 10.35 0.74
C GLN A 36 -1.90 9.37 -0.07
N ALA A 37 -1.36 8.83 -1.17
CA ALA A 37 -2.09 7.85 -2.00
C ALA A 37 -2.49 6.60 -1.21
N VAL A 38 -1.61 6.12 -0.32
CA VAL A 38 -1.92 4.99 0.57
C VAL A 38 -2.98 5.37 1.60
N ALA A 39 -2.91 6.58 2.18
CA ALA A 39 -3.91 7.03 3.14
C ALA A 39 -5.31 7.13 2.51
N ASP A 40 -5.38 7.69 1.30
CA ASP A 40 -6.62 7.81 0.54
C ASP A 40 -7.21 6.42 0.21
N ALA A 41 -6.38 5.49 -0.25
CA ALA A 41 -6.80 4.11 -0.54
C ALA A 41 -7.32 3.37 0.71
N LEU A 42 -6.81 3.72 1.90
CA LEU A 42 -7.21 3.14 3.18
C LEU A 42 -8.31 3.94 3.90
N CYS A 43 -8.93 4.93 3.23
CA CYS A 43 -9.97 5.80 3.81
C CYS A 43 -9.51 6.49 5.12
N THR A 44 -8.26 6.93 5.18
CA THR A 44 -7.69 7.62 6.34
C THR A 44 -6.94 8.89 5.92
N THR A 45 -6.32 9.59 6.88
CA THR A 45 -5.49 10.77 6.61
C THR A 45 -4.01 10.43 6.70
N ALA A 46 -3.15 11.17 5.99
CA ALA A 46 -1.71 10.94 6.00
C ALA A 46 -1.10 11.07 7.40
N GLU A 47 -1.66 11.91 8.28
CA GLU A 47 -1.20 12.10 9.66
C GLU A 47 -1.49 10.87 10.54
N ARG A 48 -2.48 10.07 10.18
CA ARG A 48 -2.87 8.86 10.90
C ARG A 48 -2.24 7.59 10.32
N LEU A 49 -1.64 7.69 9.14
CA LEU A 49 -0.89 6.62 8.49
C LEU A 49 0.57 6.68 8.91
N GLN A 50 1.08 5.60 9.47
CA GLN A 50 2.51 5.44 9.75
C GLN A 50 3.15 4.67 8.60
N ARG A 51 4.22 5.23 8.01
CA ARG A 51 5.03 4.60 6.97
C ARG A 51 6.44 4.34 7.50
N PHE A 52 6.97 3.15 7.19
CA PHE A 52 8.34 2.76 7.50
C PHE A 52 8.99 2.12 6.28
N ASP A 53 10.07 2.74 5.80
CA ASP A 53 10.85 2.25 4.66
C ASP A 53 12.07 1.50 5.20
N ILE A 54 12.02 0.17 5.20
CA ILE A 54 13.00 -0.71 5.83
C ILE A 54 13.93 -1.28 4.75
N ALA A 55 14.86 -0.45 4.27
CA ALA A 55 15.76 -0.77 3.17
C ALA A 55 16.56 -2.07 3.38
N ALA A 56 16.99 -2.35 4.62
CA ALA A 56 17.73 -3.57 4.95
C ALA A 56 16.97 -4.88 4.65
N LEU A 57 15.64 -4.81 4.55
CA LEU A 57 14.77 -5.95 4.25
C LEU A 57 14.08 -5.84 2.89
N ASN A 58 14.29 -4.76 2.14
CA ASN A 58 13.48 -4.41 0.95
C ASN A 58 11.97 -4.42 1.28
N VAL A 59 11.59 -3.84 2.43
CA VAL A 59 10.19 -3.83 2.90
C VAL A 59 9.69 -2.41 3.13
N ILE A 60 8.52 -2.10 2.58
CA ILE A 60 7.74 -0.91 2.98
C ILE A 60 6.63 -1.39 3.92
N LYS A 61 6.50 -0.76 5.08
CA LYS A 61 5.47 -1.08 6.06
C LYS A 61 4.56 0.11 6.30
N PHE A 62 3.27 -0.16 6.31
CA PHE A 62 2.23 0.77 6.71
C PHE A 62 1.52 0.30 7.99
N SER A 63 1.12 1.25 8.82
CA SER A 63 0.19 1.06 9.93
C SER A 63 -0.89 2.12 9.85
N ALA A 64 -2.15 1.69 9.77
CA ALA A 64 -3.29 2.58 9.58
C ALA A 64 -4.42 2.23 10.57
N PRO A 65 -5.23 3.20 11.00
CA PRO A 65 -6.45 2.89 11.73
C PRO A 65 -7.43 2.14 10.81
N ARG A 66 -8.16 1.18 11.37
CA ARG A 66 -9.27 0.54 10.66
C ARG A 66 -10.45 1.51 10.57
N GLU A 67 -11.09 1.55 9.40
CA GLU A 67 -12.37 2.25 9.21
C GLU A 67 -13.45 1.64 10.12
N VAL A 68 -13.51 0.31 10.18
CA VAL A 68 -14.41 -0.45 11.05
C VAL A 68 -13.60 -1.29 12.04
N VAL A 69 -13.85 -1.05 13.33
CA VAL A 69 -13.23 -1.79 14.45
C VAL A 69 -13.46 -3.29 14.29
N GLN A 70 -12.40 -4.07 14.49
CA GLN A 70 -12.46 -5.52 14.36
C GLN A 70 -13.54 -6.11 15.30
N GLY A 71 -14.38 -7.00 14.77
CA GLY A 71 -15.43 -7.66 15.53
C GLY A 71 -16.68 -6.80 15.77
N ALA A 72 -16.72 -5.57 15.26
CA ALA A 72 -17.96 -4.79 15.22
C ALA A 72 -19.00 -5.48 14.31
N ARG A 73 -20.29 -5.22 14.55
CA ARG A 73 -21.37 -5.75 13.70
C ARG A 73 -21.21 -5.40 12.21
N ALA A 74 -20.60 -4.24 11.92
CA ALA A 74 -20.34 -3.77 10.58
C ALA A 74 -19.04 -4.34 9.97
N ASP A 75 -18.22 -5.06 10.74
CA ASP A 75 -16.94 -5.60 10.27
C ASP A 75 -17.18 -6.70 9.24
N ARG A 76 -16.74 -6.45 8.01
CA ARG A 76 -16.84 -7.38 6.89
C ARG A 76 -15.55 -8.13 6.60
N ASP A 77 -14.45 -7.74 7.25
CA ASP A 77 -13.13 -8.33 7.06
C ASP A 77 -12.41 -8.41 8.40
N MET A 78 -12.82 -9.39 9.20
CA MET A 78 -12.33 -9.59 10.55
C MET A 78 -10.83 -9.89 10.63
N HIS A 79 -10.24 -10.45 9.57
CA HIS A 79 -8.82 -10.75 9.51
C HIS A 79 -7.99 -9.66 8.83
N GLY A 80 -8.66 -8.72 8.15
CA GLY A 80 -8.02 -7.60 7.48
C GLY A 80 -7.32 -7.98 6.17
N ALA A 81 -7.65 -9.12 5.57
CA ALA A 81 -6.97 -9.61 4.37
C ALA A 81 -7.20 -8.72 3.13
N SER A 82 -8.37 -8.07 3.04
CA SER A 82 -8.74 -7.20 1.92
C SER A 82 -7.84 -5.97 1.79
N TYR A 83 -7.25 -5.49 2.89
CA TYR A 83 -6.35 -4.33 2.87
C TYR A 83 -5.10 -4.57 2.00
N ALA A 84 -4.59 -5.80 1.97
CA ALA A 84 -3.47 -6.13 1.08
C ALA A 84 -3.88 -6.07 -0.40
N VAL A 85 -5.11 -6.45 -0.71
CA VAL A 85 -5.67 -6.39 -2.07
C VAL A 85 -5.84 -4.93 -2.49
N VAL A 86 -6.35 -4.05 -1.62
CA VAL A 86 -6.49 -2.62 -1.91
C VAL A 86 -5.15 -1.98 -2.28
N ILE A 87 -4.09 -2.27 -1.52
CA ILE A 87 -2.75 -1.74 -1.81
C ILE A 87 -2.18 -2.34 -3.10
N LYS A 88 -2.45 -3.61 -3.38
CA LYS A 88 -2.08 -4.22 -4.67
C LYS A 88 -2.74 -3.49 -5.84
N GLU A 89 -4.05 -3.27 -5.79
CA GLU A 89 -4.78 -2.58 -6.86
C GLU A 89 -4.28 -1.14 -7.07
N LEU A 90 -3.90 -0.45 -5.99
CA LEU A 90 -3.28 0.87 -6.07
C LEU A 90 -1.94 0.82 -6.83
N ILE A 91 -1.07 -0.14 -6.50
CA ILE A 91 0.23 -0.30 -7.18
C ILE A 91 0.01 -0.62 -8.67
N ASP A 92 -0.86 -1.59 -8.97
CA ASP A 92 -1.18 -1.98 -10.34
C ASP A 92 -1.77 -0.78 -11.13
N ALA A 93 -2.52 0.12 -10.49
CA ALA A 93 -3.04 1.33 -11.11
C ALA A 93 -1.94 2.37 -11.41
N LEU A 94 -1.00 2.58 -10.48
CA LEU A 94 0.13 3.48 -10.66
C LEU A 94 1.03 3.02 -11.81
N GLU A 95 1.32 1.72 -11.89
CA GLU A 95 2.13 1.14 -12.98
C GLU A 95 1.47 1.35 -14.35
N ARG A 96 0.14 1.20 -14.44
CA ARG A 96 -0.62 1.50 -15.68
C ARG A 96 -0.49 2.97 -16.09
N THR A 97 -0.65 3.90 -15.15
CA THR A 97 -0.51 5.34 -15.42
C THR A 97 0.90 5.70 -15.88
N GLU A 98 1.94 5.09 -15.32
CA GLU A 98 3.32 5.31 -15.77
C GLU A 98 3.58 4.79 -17.20
N LEU A 99 3.00 3.64 -17.56
CA LEU A 99 3.09 3.07 -18.89
C LEU A 99 2.44 3.99 -19.94
N GLU A 100 1.20 4.43 -19.68
CA GLU A 100 0.46 5.35 -20.56
C GLU A 100 1.21 6.67 -20.77
N ARG A 101 1.85 7.19 -19.71
CA ARG A 101 2.68 8.40 -19.80
C ARG A 101 3.89 8.20 -20.70
N LYS A 102 4.62 7.09 -20.56
CA LYS A 102 5.81 6.77 -21.38
C LYS A 102 5.43 6.58 -22.85
N GLU A 103 4.29 5.94 -23.14
CA GLU A 103 3.80 5.79 -24.51
C GLU A 103 3.47 7.15 -25.15
N THR A 104 2.82 8.05 -24.40
CA THR A 104 2.50 9.40 -24.87
C THR A 104 3.76 10.23 -25.15
N GLU A 105 4.76 10.17 -24.26
CA GLU A 105 6.05 10.85 -24.42
C GLU A 105 6.85 10.32 -25.62
N SER A 106 6.79 9.01 -25.89
CA SER A 106 7.45 8.40 -27.06
C SER A 106 6.77 8.72 -28.39
N GLN A 107 5.47 9.05 -28.40
CA GLN A 107 4.74 9.46 -29.61
C GLN A 107 4.91 10.95 -29.94
N LEU A 108 5.36 11.74 -28.97
CA LEU A 108 5.65 13.18 -29.11
C LEU A 108 7.11 13.48 -29.45
N SER A 109 7.97 12.45 -29.52
CA SER A 109 9.38 12.52 -29.93
C SER A 109 9.59 11.96 -31.34
#